data_AF-A0AAD6Q9L8-F1
#
_entry.id   AF-A0AAD6Q9L8-F1
#
_cell.length_a   1.000
_cell.length_b   1.000
_cell.length_c   1.000
_cell.angle_alpha   90.00
_cell.angle_beta   90.00
_cell.angle_gamma   90.00
#
_symmetry.space_group_name_H-M   'P 1'
#
loop_
_entity.id
_entity.type
_entity.pdbx_description
1 polymer ?
#
loop_
_entity_poly.entity_id
_entity_poly.type
_entity_poly.pdbx_seq_one_letter_code
_entity_poly.pdbx_strand_id
1 'polypeptide(L)'
;MGGMATLMPKIFMMSSILSLASLALSGMSSFFAELVVFFGIITAKKYFLMPKILITFVTAVGTILTPIYLLSMLRQMFYGYKLFNATNSYFFYSGPQELFVSIAILLPVISAGIYLDFVFSLSVDNS
;
A
#
# COMPACT_ATOMS: atom_id res chain seq x y z
N MET A 1 10.89 15.15 11.77
CA MET A 1 9.68 14.90 12.58
C MET A 1 9.73 13.44 12.96
N GLY A 2 9.61 13.11 14.24
CA GLY A 2 9.65 11.73 14.74
C GLY A 2 9.12 11.71 16.16
N GLY A 3 8.58 10.57 16.60
CA GLY A 3 8.07 10.41 17.98
C GLY A 3 6.56 10.57 18.11
N MET A 4 5.83 10.46 16.99
CA MET A 4 4.37 10.57 16.95
C MET A 4 3.66 9.30 17.45
N ALA A 5 4.37 8.17 17.59
CA ALA A 5 3.77 6.88 17.95
C ALA A 5 3.14 6.86 19.35
N THR A 6 3.73 7.57 20.31
CA THR A 6 3.21 7.67 21.69
C THR A 6 2.06 8.67 21.82
N LEU A 7 1.99 9.66 20.93
CA LEU A 7 0.97 10.72 20.94
C LEU A 7 -0.32 10.31 20.21
N MET A 8 -0.24 9.54 19.11
CA MET A 8 -1.39 9.18 18.27
C MET A 8 -1.33 7.70 17.81
N PRO A 9 -1.61 6.73 18.71
CA PRO A 9 -1.48 5.30 18.39
C PRO A 9 -2.49 4.79 17.34
N LYS A 10 -3.69 5.42 17.24
CA LYS A 10 -4.71 5.02 16.26
C LYS A 10 -4.31 5.33 14.82
N ILE A 11 -3.77 6.52 14.57
CA ILE A 11 -3.27 6.91 13.24
C ILE A 11 -2.02 6.11 12.88
N PHE A 12 -1.15 5.82 13.86
CA PHE A 12 -0.01 4.93 13.66
C PHE A 12 -0.44 3.55 13.15
N MET A 13 -1.46 2.96 13.78
CA MET A 13 -1.97 1.65 13.37
C MET A 13 -2.57 1.71 11.96
N MET A 14 -3.41 2.71 11.66
CA MET A 14 -3.99 2.92 10.32
C MET A 14 -2.92 3.10 9.23
N SER A 15 -1.94 3.98 9.48
CA SER A 15 -0.85 4.26 8.54
C SER A 15 0.05 3.04 8.33
N SER A 16 0.28 2.24 9.39
CA SER A 16 1.04 0.99 9.30
C SER A 16 0.29 -0.06 8.47
N ILE A 17 -1.02 -0.21 8.68
CA ILE A 17 -1.86 -1.14 7.89
C ILE A 17 -1.93 -0.69 6.43
N LEU A 18 -2.09 0.61 6.17
CA LEU A 18 -2.11 1.16 4.82
C LEU A 18 -0.75 1.04 4.11
N SER A 19 0.34 1.26 4.84
CA SER A 19 1.69 1.03 4.34
C SER A 19 1.83 -0.45 3.96
N LEU A 20 1.52 -1.38 4.87
CA LEU A 20 1.51 -2.83 4.61
C LEU A 20 0.61 -3.21 3.41
N ALA A 21 -0.52 -2.53 3.23
CA ALA A 21 -1.39 -2.70 2.07
C ALA A 21 -0.75 -2.31 0.74
N SER A 22 0.07 -1.27 0.75
CA SER A 22 0.81 -0.81 -0.41
C SER A 22 2.07 -1.63 -0.69
N LEU A 23 2.56 -2.42 0.28
CA LEU A 23 3.78 -3.24 0.16
C LEU A 23 3.63 -4.51 -0.68
N ALA A 24 2.49 -4.68 -1.35
CA ALA A 24 2.17 -5.92 -2.06
C ALA A 24 2.26 -7.15 -1.12
N LEU A 25 1.76 -7.01 0.12
CA LEU A 25 1.62 -8.14 1.02
C LEU A 25 0.64 -9.16 0.42
N SER A 26 1.00 -10.44 0.47
CA SER A 26 0.12 -11.54 0.03
C SER A 26 -1.23 -11.44 0.75
N GLY A 27 -2.32 -11.28 -0.03
CA GLY A 27 -3.68 -11.10 0.47
C GLY A 27 -4.27 -9.69 0.33
N MET A 28 -3.53 -8.72 -0.20
CA MET A 28 -4.03 -7.36 -0.48
C MET A 28 -4.05 -7.05 -1.99
N SER A 29 -4.97 -6.19 -2.43
CA SER A 29 -5.23 -5.94 -3.87
C SER A 29 -3.99 -5.51 -4.67
N SER A 30 -3.05 -4.80 -4.03
CA SER A 30 -1.83 -4.31 -4.66
C SER A 30 -0.93 -5.44 -5.18
N PHE A 31 -0.84 -6.57 -4.46
CA PHE A 31 -0.05 -7.73 -4.87
C PHE A 31 -0.62 -8.39 -6.13
N PHE A 32 -1.94 -8.57 -6.16
CA PHE A 32 -2.61 -9.15 -7.31
C PHE A 32 -2.54 -8.27 -8.56
N ALA A 33 -2.69 -6.94 -8.41
CA ALA A 33 -2.53 -6.01 -9.52
C ALA A 33 -1.15 -6.15 -10.17
N GLU A 34 -0.09 -6.24 -9.35
CA GLU A 34 1.28 -6.39 -9.83
C GLU A 34 1.49 -7.79 -10.47
N LEU A 35 0.98 -8.86 -9.87
CA LEU A 35 1.02 -10.21 -10.45
C LEU A 35 0.31 -10.30 -11.81
N VAL A 36 -0.87 -9.69 -11.96
CA VAL A 36 -1.62 -9.69 -13.22
C VAL A 36 -0.84 -8.95 -14.31
N VAL A 37 -0.18 -7.84 -13.98
CA VAL A 37 0.70 -7.12 -14.91
C VAL A 37 1.91 -7.98 -15.32
N PHE A 38 2.58 -8.63 -14.36
CA PHE A 38 3.67 -9.57 -14.64
C PHE A 38 3.23 -10.72 -15.53
N PHE A 39 2.08 -11.34 -15.22
CA PHE A 39 1.54 -12.45 -16.00
C PHE A 39 1.11 -12.01 -17.42
N GLY A 40 0.56 -10.80 -17.53
CA GLY A 40 0.22 -10.17 -18.82
C GLY A 40 1.44 -9.98 -19.72
N ILE A 41 2.55 -9.49 -19.17
CA ILE A 41 3.82 -9.33 -19.91
C ILE A 41 4.40 -10.69 -20.29
N ILE A 42 4.28 -11.71 -19.44
CA ILE A 42 4.78 -13.06 -19.71
C ILE A 42 3.98 -13.74 -20.83
N THR A 43 2.65 -13.61 -20.81
CA THR A 43 1.73 -14.31 -21.73
C THR A 43 1.61 -13.61 -23.08
N ALA A 44 1.91 -12.32 -23.15
CA ALA A 44 1.86 -11.56 -24.40
C ALA A 44 2.87 -12.09 -25.43
N LYS A 45 2.37 -12.83 -26.43
CA LYS A 45 3.15 -13.40 -27.55
C LYS A 45 3.73 -12.34 -28.52
N LYS A 46 3.34 -11.07 -28.36
CA LYS A 46 3.64 -9.97 -29.29
C LYS A 46 4.99 -9.28 -29.03
N TYR A 47 5.63 -9.55 -27.89
CA TYR A 47 6.90 -8.92 -27.52
C TYR A 47 8.09 -9.84 -27.84
N PHE A 48 9.09 -9.29 -28.54
CA PHE A 48 10.41 -9.93 -28.70
C PHE A 48 11.07 -10.15 -27.31
N LEU A 49 11.96 -11.14 -27.18
CA LEU A 49 12.60 -11.51 -25.90
C LEU A 49 13.36 -10.36 -25.21
N MET A 50 13.94 -9.43 -25.97
CA MET A 50 14.74 -8.29 -25.46
C MET A 50 13.92 -7.29 -24.60
N PRO A 51 12.84 -6.67 -25.10
CA PRO A 51 12.05 -5.72 -24.30
C PRO A 51 11.36 -6.39 -23.10
N LYS A 52 11.06 -7.69 -23.19
CA LYS A 52 10.44 -8.45 -22.09
C LYS A 52 11.32 -8.44 -20.84
N ILE A 53 12.62 -8.69 -21.00
CA ILE A 53 13.61 -8.69 -19.92
C ILE A 53 13.74 -7.30 -19.28
N LEU A 54 13.80 -6.25 -20.11
CA LEU A 54 13.94 -4.87 -19.63
C LEU A 54 12.73 -4.44 -18.79
N ILE A 55 11.52 -4.75 -19.25
CA ILE A 55 10.28 -4.43 -18.51
C ILE A 55 10.24 -5.20 -17.19
N THR A 56 10.55 -6.50 -17.19
CA THR A 56 10.61 -7.28 -15.93
C THR A 56 11.67 -6.77 -14.96
N PHE A 57 12.78 -6.21 -15.45
CA PHE A 57 13.80 -5.62 -14.59
C PHE A 57 13.31 -4.33 -13.92
N VAL A 58 12.65 -3.44 -14.68
CA VAL A 58 12.08 -2.21 -14.14
C VAL A 58 10.99 -2.51 -13.11
N THR A 59 10.11 -3.47 -13.39
CA THR A 59 9.08 -3.87 -12.42
C THR A 59 9.70 -4.51 -11.18
N ALA A 60 10.72 -5.37 -11.32
CA ALA A 60 11.44 -5.95 -10.19
C ALA A 60 12.09 -4.86 -9.31
N VAL A 61 12.74 -3.84 -9.89
CA VAL A 61 13.29 -2.73 -9.13
C VAL A 61 12.18 -1.97 -8.38
N GLY A 62 11.04 -1.73 -9.03
CA GLY A 62 9.86 -1.10 -8.41
C GLY A 62 9.34 -1.87 -7.20
N THR A 63 9.23 -3.20 -7.29
CA THR A 63 8.78 -4.06 -6.18
C THR A 63 9.72 -4.00 -4.96
N ILE A 64 11.02 -3.79 -5.18
CA ILE A 64 12.02 -3.72 -4.10
C ILE A 64 12.10 -2.32 -3.51
N LEU A 65 11.95 -1.26 -4.32
CA LEU A 65 12.06 0.12 -3.86
C LEU A 65 10.85 0.54 -3.01
N THR A 66 9.67 0.08 -3.39
CA THR A 66 8.38 0.36 -2.70
C THR A 66 8.43 0.04 -1.19
N PRO A 67 8.87 -1.16 -0.75
CA PRO A 67 9.02 -1.47 0.67
C PRO A 67 10.06 -0.65 1.40
N ILE A 68 11.19 -0.39 0.77
CA ILE A 68 12.28 0.36 1.40
C ILE A 68 11.80 1.78 1.72
N TYR A 69 11.12 2.44 0.77
CA TYR A 69 10.63 3.80 0.96
C TYR A 69 9.53 3.88 2.02
N LEU A 70 8.51 3.03 1.92
CA LEU A 70 7.36 3.03 2.83
C LEU A 70 7.77 2.68 4.28
N LEU A 71 8.62 1.67 4.50
CA LEU A 71 9.12 1.35 5.84
C LEU A 71 10.02 2.47 6.39
N SER A 72 10.85 3.09 5.55
CA SER A 72 11.74 4.16 6.00
C SER A 72 10.92 5.39 6.45
N MET A 73 9.87 5.75 5.71
CA MET A 73 8.95 6.82 6.09
C MET A 73 8.23 6.50 7.39
N LEU A 74 7.69 5.28 7.54
CA LEU A 74 7.00 4.84 8.76
C LEU A 74 7.92 4.93 9.98
N ARG A 75 9.17 4.45 9.85
CA ARG A 75 10.19 4.52 10.91
C ARG A 75 10.54 5.97 11.26
N GLN A 76 10.72 6.83 10.26
CA GLN A 76 11.10 8.21 10.51
C GLN A 76 9.99 9.00 11.22
N MET A 77 8.73 8.78 10.81
CA MET A 77 7.56 9.50 11.33
C MET A 77 7.14 9.02 12.73
N PHE A 78 7.17 7.71 12.98
CA PHE A 78 6.62 7.13 14.21
C PHE A 78 7.70 6.77 15.24
N TYR A 79 8.86 6.28 14.81
CA TYR A 79 9.92 5.77 15.70
C TYR A 79 11.02 6.79 16.05
N GLY A 80 11.05 7.99 15.46
CA GLY A 80 12.09 8.97 15.75
C GLY A 80 12.08 9.46 17.20
N TYR A 81 13.21 9.44 17.90
CA TYR A 81 13.33 9.78 19.32
C TYR A 81 13.19 11.29 19.66
N LYS A 82 12.79 12.13 18.69
CA LYS A 82 12.68 13.59 18.90
C LYS A 82 11.33 13.93 19.53
N LEU A 83 11.23 13.78 20.85
CA LEU A 83 10.08 14.20 21.65
C LEU A 83 9.81 15.69 21.37
N PHE A 84 8.74 15.97 20.64
CA PHE A 84 8.35 17.33 20.31
C PHE A 84 7.84 17.98 21.60
N ASN A 85 8.69 18.79 22.24
CA ASN A 85 8.41 19.48 23.50
C ASN A 85 7.38 20.62 23.35
N ALA A 86 6.43 20.50 22.41
CA ALA A 86 5.32 21.44 22.30
C ALA A 86 4.12 20.83 23.02
N THR A 87 3.88 21.33 24.23
CA THR A 87 2.60 21.27 24.92
C THR A 87 1.51 21.87 24.03
N ASN A 88 0.90 21.06 23.17
CA ASN A 88 -0.37 21.39 22.53
C ASN A 88 -1.28 20.18 22.62
N SER A 89 -2.09 20.21 23.68
CA SER A 89 -3.15 19.29 24.09
C SER A 89 -4.33 19.18 23.10
N TYR A 90 -4.10 19.47 21.82
CA TYR A 90 -5.11 19.41 20.76
C TYR A 90 -4.89 18.26 19.76
N PHE A 91 -3.74 17.58 19.79
CA PHE A 91 -3.42 16.48 18.87
C PHE A 91 -3.91 15.09 19.33
N PHE A 92 -4.71 14.99 20.39
CA PHE A 92 -5.20 13.68 20.86
C PHE A 92 -6.52 13.24 20.21
N TYR A 93 -7.13 14.11 19.41
CA TYR A 93 -8.42 13.85 18.78
C TYR A 93 -8.28 13.76 17.26
N SER A 94 -7.80 12.62 16.75
CA SER A 94 -8.31 12.22 15.44
C SER A 94 -9.81 12.01 15.62
N GLY A 95 -10.58 12.87 14.97
CA GLY A 95 -12.04 12.81 15.03
C GLY A 95 -12.54 11.43 14.58
N PRO A 96 -13.69 10.96 15.10
CA PRO A 96 -14.31 9.71 14.64
C PRO A 96 -14.43 9.65 13.11
N GLN A 97 -14.68 10.80 12.48
CA GLN A 97 -14.81 10.97 11.04
C GLN A 97 -13.57 10.53 10.25
N GLU A 98 -12.35 10.82 10.71
CA GLU A 98 -11.12 10.43 10.01
C GLU A 98 -10.90 8.90 10.06
N LEU A 99 -11.28 8.28 11.18
CA LEU A 99 -11.24 6.83 11.32
C LEU A 99 -12.26 6.17 10.39
N PHE A 100 -13.47 6.74 10.27
CA PHE A 100 -14.48 6.23 9.35
C PHE A 100 -14.00 6.26 7.89
N VAL A 101 -13.41 7.37 7.45
CA VAL A 101 -12.85 7.48 6.09
C VAL A 101 -11.73 6.46 5.86
N SER A 102 -10.83 6.30 6.82
CA SER A 102 -9.71 5.35 6.71
C SER A 102 -10.18 3.89 6.64
N ILE A 103 -11.18 3.52 7.45
CA ILE A 103 -11.78 2.18 7.45
C ILE A 103 -12.56 1.95 6.15
N ALA A 104 -13.28 2.96 5.66
CA ALA A 104 -14.03 2.89 4.41
C ALA A 104 -13.12 2.69 3.19
N ILE A 105 -11.88 3.19 3.22
CA ILE A 105 -10.88 2.94 2.17
C ILE A 105 -10.22 1.57 2.35
N LEU A 106 -10.04 1.09 3.58
CA LEU A 106 -9.46 -0.23 3.85
C LEU A 106 -10.36 -1.39 3.40
N LEU A 107 -11.68 -1.27 3.62
CA LEU A 107 -12.65 -2.30 3.22
C LEU A 107 -12.53 -2.75 1.75
N PRO A 108 -12.58 -1.84 0.75
CA PRO A 108 -12.47 -2.22 -0.66
C PRO A 108 -11.08 -2.74 -1.03
N VAL A 109 -10.00 -2.22 -0.41
CA VAL A 109 -8.64 -2.70 -0.66
C VAL A 109 -8.46 -4.16 -0.21
N ILE A 110 -9.05 -4.51 0.93
CA ILE A 110 -9.05 -5.89 1.44
C ILE A 110 -10.02 -6.75 0.62
N SER A 111 -11.22 -6.24 0.32
CA SER A 111 -12.25 -6.94 -0.45
C SER A 111 -11.75 -7.33 -1.85
N ALA A 112 -11.12 -6.41 -2.58
CA ALA A 112 -10.53 -6.68 -3.89
C ALA A 112 -9.32 -7.64 -3.83
N GLY A 113 -8.64 -7.71 -2.69
CA GLY A 113 -7.55 -8.67 -2.46
C GLY A 113 -8.05 -10.10 -2.21
N ILE A 114 -9.16 -10.26 -1.47
CA ILE A 114 -9.75 -11.56 -1.16
C ILE A 114 -10.63 -12.07 -2.31
N TYR A 115 -11.34 -11.17 -2.99
CA TYR A 115 -12.33 -11.50 -4.00
C TYR A 115 -11.94 -10.92 -5.36
N LEU A 116 -11.00 -11.59 -6.04
CA LEU A 116 -10.53 -11.20 -7.36
C LEU A 116 -11.61 -11.34 -8.45
N ASP A 117 -12.54 -12.28 -8.25
CA ASP A 117 -13.62 -12.58 -9.20
C ASP A 117 -14.55 -11.38 -9.44
N PHE A 118 -14.75 -10.49 -8.46
CA PHE A 118 -15.62 -9.31 -8.63
C PHE A 118 -15.00 -8.29 -9.60
N VAL A 119 -13.68 -8.09 -9.52
CA VAL A 119 -12.96 -7.20 -10.45
C VAL A 119 -12.90 -7.83 -11.84
N PHE A 120 -12.66 -9.14 -11.92
CA PHE A 120 -12.59 -9.84 -13.20
C PHE A 120 -13.96 -9.90 -13.90
N SER A 121 -15.05 -10.10 -13.14
CA SER A 121 -16.41 -10.07 -13.66
C SER A 121 -16.81 -8.71 -14.23
N LEU A 122 -16.31 -7.61 -13.66
CA LEU A 122 -16.53 -6.25 -14.21
C LEU A 122 -15.74 -6.02 -15.51
N SER A 123 -14.60 -6.71 -15.69
CA SER A 123 -13.82 -6.63 -16.93
C SER A 123 -14.37 -7.50 -18.06
N VAL A 124 -15.08 -8.59 -17.74
CA VAL A 124 -15.63 -9.54 -18.74
C VAL A 124 -16.86 -8.98 -19.46
N ASP A 125 -17.57 -8.02 -18.85
CA ASP A 125 -18.82 -7.45 -19.40
C ASP A 125 -18.64 -6.46 -20.57
N ASN A 126 -17.41 -6.28 -21.06
CA ASN A 126 -17.08 -5.44 -22.23
C ASN A 126 -16.40 -6.24 -23.36
N SER A 127 -16.88 -7.45 -23.65
CA SER A 127 -16.46 -8.24 -24.84
C SER A 127 -17.62 -8.47 -25.81
#